data_AF-A0A1Q6E8X3-F1
#
_entry.id   AF-A0A1Q6E8X3-F1
#
_cell.length_a   1.000
_cell.length_b   1.000
_cell.length_c   1.000
_cell.angle_alpha   90.00
_cell.angle_beta   90.00
_cell.angle_gamma   90.00
#
_symmetry.space_group_name_H-M   'P 1'
#
loop_
_entity.id
_entity.type
_entity.pdbx_description
1 polymer ?
#
loop_
_entity_poly.entity_id
_entity_poly.type
_entity_poly.pdbx_seq_one_letter_code
_entity_poly.pdbx_strand_id
1 'polypeptide(L)'
;MKKLYCILALAMCAWMPACSDFTDETPVLPQQEEKLSVQVETLGNGNELWTYPNGVRVERTPAGEFFWQGDILLADWQLEALTAPQTRSLILNLPWTDGIVYYEWDANIAAHTKSNALQAMEEWHARCGLVFIDVTGDSSYPNRIHIYNGDGNHSQIGMVGGRQNLSLSENGSGVGSAIHEIGHALIGQTAQFR
;
A
#
# COMPACT_ATOMS: atom_id res chain seq x y z
N MET A 1 77.23 -46.31 -6.60
CA MET A 1 77.36 -47.58 -5.87
C MET A 1 76.01 -48.31 -5.92
N LYS A 2 76.02 -49.56 -6.43
CA LYS A 2 75.11 -50.71 -6.17
C LYS A 2 73.59 -50.42 -6.07
N LYS A 3 72.79 -50.68 -7.12
CA LYS A 3 72.01 -51.92 -7.38
C LYS A 3 71.28 -52.49 -6.15
N LEU A 4 69.94 -52.61 -6.18
CA LEU A 4 69.22 -53.90 -6.28
C LEU A 4 67.69 -53.73 -6.35
N TYR A 5 67.06 -54.68 -7.04
CA TYR A 5 65.64 -54.89 -7.38
C TYR A 5 64.83 -55.49 -6.23
N CYS A 6 63.48 -55.43 -6.30
CA CYS A 6 62.54 -56.59 -6.35
C CYS A 6 61.10 -56.15 -6.00
N ILE A 7 60.13 -56.19 -6.94
CA ILE A 7 59.20 -57.29 -7.32
C ILE A 7 57.81 -57.16 -6.63
N LEU A 8 56.78 -57.07 -7.50
CA LEU A 8 55.38 -57.53 -7.44
C LEU A 8 54.69 -57.74 -6.08
N ALA A 9 53.44 -57.27 -5.93
CA ALA A 9 52.23 -58.02 -6.30
C ALA A 9 50.95 -57.37 -5.74
N LEU A 10 49.83 -57.63 -6.43
CA LEU A 10 48.44 -57.32 -6.08
C LEU A 10 48.06 -57.74 -4.65
N ALA A 11 47.11 -57.01 -4.04
CA ALA A 11 45.75 -57.54 -3.81
C ALA A 11 44.85 -56.53 -3.11
N MET A 12 43.63 -56.41 -3.64
CA MET A 12 42.46 -55.80 -3.03
C MET A 12 42.23 -56.33 -1.61
N CYS A 13 41.81 -55.44 -0.72
CA CYS A 13 40.81 -55.74 0.31
C CYS A 13 40.18 -54.42 0.76
N ALA A 14 38.99 -54.14 0.24
CA ALA A 14 38.06 -53.23 0.89
C ALA A 14 37.38 -54.01 2.04
N TRP A 15 37.40 -53.45 3.26
CA TRP A 15 36.26 -53.26 4.15
C TRP A 15 36.73 -52.68 5.51
N MET A 16 35.93 -51.74 6.00
CA MET A 16 36.04 -50.80 7.13
C MET A 16 36.15 -51.48 8.53
N PRO A 17 36.17 -50.78 9.72
CA PRO A 17 36.01 -49.33 10.02
C PRO A 17 36.94 -48.75 11.14
N ALA A 18 36.69 -47.46 11.45
CA ALA A 18 37.08 -46.66 12.64
C ALA A 18 38.46 -45.95 12.54
N CYS A 19 38.65 -44.70 12.94
CA CYS A 19 37.90 -43.80 13.82
C CYS A 19 38.45 -42.37 13.60
N SER A 20 37.57 -41.36 13.47
CA SER A 20 37.53 -40.14 14.29
C SER A 20 36.88 -39.00 13.50
N ASP A 21 35.74 -38.56 14.01
CA ASP A 21 34.98 -37.39 13.59
C ASP A 21 35.85 -36.18 13.23
N PHE A 22 35.64 -35.67 12.03
CA PHE A 22 35.83 -34.26 11.74
C PHE A 22 34.47 -33.75 11.30
N THR A 23 33.66 -33.34 12.27
CA THR A 23 32.42 -32.62 11.99
C THR A 23 32.81 -31.26 11.44
N ASP A 24 32.75 -31.11 10.13
CA ASP A 24 32.66 -29.81 9.48
C ASP A 24 31.28 -29.25 9.80
N GLU A 25 31.11 -28.77 11.03
CA GLU A 25 29.99 -27.91 11.37
C GLU A 25 30.28 -26.55 10.75
N THR A 26 29.92 -26.40 9.46
CA THR A 26 29.54 -25.09 8.97
C THR A 26 28.48 -24.57 9.94
N PRO A 27 28.65 -23.40 10.57
CA PRO A 27 27.59 -22.80 11.37
C PRO A 27 26.44 -22.50 10.41
N VAL A 28 25.44 -23.38 10.39
CA VAL A 28 24.13 -23.04 9.88
C VAL A 28 23.60 -22.05 10.90
N LEU A 29 23.85 -20.76 10.63
CA LEU A 29 23.10 -19.69 11.27
C LEU A 29 21.63 -20.11 11.19
N PRO A 30 20.89 -20.14 12.31
CA PRO A 30 19.47 -20.38 12.21
C PRO A 30 18.91 -19.24 11.37
N GLN A 31 18.62 -19.52 10.10
CA GLN A 31 17.54 -18.83 9.42
C GLN A 31 16.30 -19.28 10.18
N GLN A 32 16.02 -18.58 11.28
CA GLN A 32 14.64 -18.33 11.62
C GLN A 32 14.09 -17.63 10.38
N GLU A 33 13.44 -18.38 9.51
CA GLU A 33 12.26 -17.88 8.84
C GLU A 33 11.30 -17.46 9.96
N GLU A 34 11.54 -16.27 10.51
CA GLU A 34 10.60 -15.59 11.36
C GLU A 34 9.36 -15.46 10.49
N LYS A 35 8.37 -16.32 10.77
CA LYS A 35 7.11 -16.36 10.04
C LYS A 35 6.61 -14.93 10.02
N LEU A 36 6.67 -14.32 8.84
CA LEU A 36 6.38 -12.93 8.55
C LEU A 36 4.86 -12.71 8.70
N SER A 37 4.32 -12.91 9.90
CA SER A 37 2.90 -12.89 10.18
C SER A 37 2.48 -11.52 10.69
N VAL A 38 1.38 -11.02 10.12
CA VAL A 38 0.73 -9.78 10.54
C VAL A 38 0.35 -9.88 12.02
N GLN A 39 0.75 -8.89 12.82
CA GLN A 39 0.33 -8.74 14.21
C GLN A 39 -0.98 -7.97 14.25
N VAL A 40 -1.96 -8.41 15.05
CA VAL A 40 -3.28 -7.79 15.12
C VAL A 40 -3.60 -7.43 16.58
N GLU A 41 -4.00 -6.18 16.80
CA GLU A 41 -4.42 -5.66 18.10
C GLU A 41 -5.83 -5.06 18.00
N THR A 42 -6.73 -5.38 18.94
CA THR A 42 -8.07 -4.78 18.98
C THR A 42 -8.01 -3.41 19.67
N LEU A 43 -8.50 -2.38 18.99
CA LEU A 43 -8.58 -1.02 19.49
C LEU A 43 -9.88 -0.80 20.28
N GLY A 44 -9.85 0.18 21.19
CA GLY A 44 -11.01 0.49 22.06
C GLY A 44 -12.26 1.00 21.32
N ASN A 45 -12.12 1.39 20.04
CA ASN A 45 -13.21 1.78 19.15
C ASN A 45 -13.84 0.58 18.40
N GLY A 46 -13.33 -0.64 18.59
CA GLY A 46 -13.79 -1.85 17.90
C GLY A 46 -13.08 -2.15 16.59
N ASN A 47 -12.15 -1.30 16.15
CA ASN A 47 -11.30 -1.54 14.99
C ASN A 47 -10.11 -2.43 15.35
N GLU A 48 -9.43 -2.97 14.35
CA GLU A 48 -8.23 -3.78 14.52
C GLU A 48 -7.01 -3.04 13.95
N LEU A 49 -5.95 -2.90 14.72
CA LEU A 49 -4.66 -2.41 14.23
C LEU A 49 -3.83 -3.59 13.72
N TRP A 50 -3.59 -3.61 12.41
CA TRP A 50 -2.78 -4.61 11.74
C TRP A 50 -1.38 -4.06 11.51
N THR A 51 -0.37 -4.74 12.04
CA THR A 51 1.04 -4.40 11.85
C THR A 51 1.69 -5.47 10.96
N TYR A 52 2.05 -5.06 9.75
CA TYR A 52 2.71 -5.89 8.78
C TYR A 52 4.21 -5.97 9.07
N PRO A 53 4.89 -7.04 8.61
CA PRO A 53 6.28 -7.24 8.96
C PRO A 53 7.27 -6.20 8.40
N ASN A 54 6.87 -5.49 7.34
CA ASN A 54 7.62 -4.35 6.83
C ASN A 54 7.44 -3.08 7.69
N GLY A 55 6.75 -3.17 8.82
CA GLY A 55 6.50 -2.07 9.77
C GLY A 55 5.28 -1.21 9.43
N VAL A 56 4.61 -1.47 8.31
CA VAL A 56 3.37 -0.76 7.95
C VAL A 56 2.26 -1.10 8.94
N ARG A 57 1.56 -0.07 9.40
CA ARG A 57 0.43 -0.18 10.32
C ARG A 57 -0.81 0.36 9.63
N VAL A 58 -1.88 -0.43 9.59
CA VAL A 58 -3.19 -0.06 9.05
C VAL A 58 -4.27 -0.38 10.06
N GLU A 59 -5.31 0.43 10.08
CA GLU A 59 -6.49 0.21 10.91
C GLU A 59 -7.56 -0.46 10.05
N ARG A 60 -8.12 -1.58 10.51
CA ARG A 60 -9.17 -2.32 9.84
C ARG A 60 -10.50 -2.11 10.57
N THR A 61 -11.50 -1.62 9.85
CA THR A 61 -12.85 -1.43 10.41
C THR A 61 -13.60 -2.77 10.52
N PRO A 62 -14.65 -2.88 11.36
CA PRO A 62 -15.55 -4.03 11.37
C PRO A 62 -16.19 -4.33 10.00
N ALA A 63 -16.34 -3.31 9.14
CA ALA A 63 -16.83 -3.45 7.77
C ALA A 63 -15.79 -4.07 6.82
N GLY A 64 -14.53 -4.20 7.27
CA GLY A 64 -13.43 -4.79 6.50
C GLY A 64 -12.62 -3.79 5.67
N GLU A 65 -12.81 -2.50 5.89
CA GLU A 65 -12.05 -1.44 5.20
C GLU A 65 -10.70 -1.23 5.89
N PHE A 66 -9.67 -0.91 5.10
CA PHE A 66 -8.33 -0.64 5.61
C PHE A 66 -7.99 0.85 5.48
N PHE A 67 -7.72 1.48 6.61
CA PHE A 67 -7.27 2.86 6.71
C PHE A 67 -5.77 2.91 7.00
N TRP A 68 -5.05 3.69 6.21
CA TRP A 68 -3.66 4.03 6.44
C TRP A 68 -3.56 5.49 6.86
N GLN A 69 -2.75 5.78 7.88
CA GLN A 69 -2.57 7.13 8.46
C GLN A 69 -3.87 7.82 8.96
N GLY A 70 -5.00 7.12 8.98
CA GLY A 70 -6.29 7.57 9.52
C GLY A 70 -7.26 8.12 8.46
N ASP A 71 -6.76 8.52 7.31
CA ASP A 71 -7.51 9.25 6.26
C ASP A 71 -7.29 8.67 4.85
N ILE A 72 -6.42 7.67 4.69
CA ILE A 72 -6.23 6.99 3.41
C ILE A 72 -6.99 5.66 3.43
N LEU A 73 -8.08 5.59 2.69
CA LEU A 73 -8.78 4.33 2.44
C LEU A 73 -8.01 3.54 1.38
N LEU A 74 -7.45 2.38 1.74
CA LEU A 74 -6.66 1.56 0.83
C LEU A 74 -7.55 0.63 -0.01
N ALA A 75 -7.34 0.64 -1.33
CA ALA A 75 -7.78 -0.47 -2.17
C ALA A 75 -6.93 -1.74 -1.90
N ASP A 76 -7.47 -2.93 -2.20
CA ASP A 76 -6.78 -4.21 -1.94
C ASP A 76 -5.35 -4.24 -2.51
N TRP A 77 -5.19 -3.81 -3.76
CA TRP A 77 -3.88 -3.76 -4.42
C TRP A 77 -2.94 -2.74 -3.79
N GLN A 78 -3.46 -1.64 -3.23
CA GLN A 78 -2.66 -0.63 -2.53
C GLN A 78 -2.14 -1.19 -1.20
N LEU A 79 -2.99 -1.90 -0.47
CA LEU A 79 -2.59 -2.62 0.74
C LEU A 79 -1.51 -3.65 0.43
N GLU A 80 -1.70 -4.47 -0.60
CA GLU A 80 -0.70 -5.46 -1.04
C GLU A 80 0.63 -4.79 -1.43
N ALA A 81 0.58 -3.74 -2.26
CA ALA A 81 1.77 -3.01 -2.67
C ALA A 81 2.50 -2.34 -1.49
N LEU A 82 1.75 -1.78 -0.55
CA LEU A 82 2.29 -1.11 0.63
C LEU A 82 2.93 -2.11 1.61
N THR A 83 2.38 -3.32 1.72
CA THR A 83 2.79 -4.32 2.71
C THR A 83 3.77 -5.36 2.18
N ALA A 84 4.05 -5.33 0.87
CA ALA A 84 5.03 -6.18 0.23
C ALA A 84 6.46 -5.98 0.80
N PRO A 85 7.29 -7.05 0.90
CA PRO A 85 8.64 -6.99 1.49
C PRO A 85 9.62 -6.01 0.83
N GLN A 86 9.37 -5.65 -0.44
CA GLN A 86 10.13 -4.65 -1.19
C GLN A 86 9.24 -3.44 -1.43
N THR A 87 8.97 -2.69 -0.36
CA THR A 87 8.10 -1.51 -0.43
C THR A 87 8.77 -0.45 -1.29
N ARG A 88 8.11 -0.05 -2.39
CA ARG A 88 8.49 1.14 -3.15
C ARG A 88 7.36 2.15 -2.95
N SER A 89 7.58 3.20 -2.16
CA SER A 89 6.61 4.31 -1.99
C SER A 89 6.11 4.90 -3.32
N LEU A 90 6.86 4.72 -4.40
CA LEU A 90 6.47 5.10 -5.76
C LEU A 90 5.33 4.25 -6.37
N ILE A 91 5.01 3.07 -5.82
CA ILE A 91 3.98 2.16 -6.39
C ILE A 91 2.56 2.70 -6.15
N LEU A 92 2.32 3.44 -5.06
CA LEU A 92 0.97 3.93 -4.75
C LEU A 92 0.56 5.13 -5.61
N ASN A 93 1.49 5.74 -6.34
CA ASN A 93 1.23 6.96 -7.09
C ASN A 93 0.84 6.66 -8.55
N LEU A 94 -0.44 6.33 -8.77
CA LEU A 94 -1.02 6.24 -10.11
C LEU A 94 -1.70 7.56 -10.48
N PRO A 95 -1.08 8.42 -11.30
CA PRO A 95 -1.67 9.70 -11.65
C PRO A 95 -2.87 9.50 -12.59
N TRP A 96 -3.79 10.46 -12.56
CA TRP A 96 -4.87 10.55 -13.53
C TRP A 96 -4.32 10.84 -14.94
N THR A 97 -4.82 10.11 -15.94
CA THR A 97 -4.37 10.22 -17.33
C THR A 97 -4.59 11.64 -17.86
N ASP A 98 -3.57 12.18 -18.53
CA ASP A 98 -3.57 13.52 -19.13
C ASP A 98 -3.87 14.68 -18.14
N GLY A 99 -3.79 14.42 -16.82
CA GLY A 99 -4.17 15.40 -15.80
C GLY A 99 -5.67 15.69 -15.75
N ILE A 100 -6.51 14.81 -16.34
CA ILE A 100 -7.96 14.94 -16.37
C ILE A 100 -8.57 14.03 -15.30
N VAL A 101 -9.36 14.63 -14.42
CA VAL A 101 -10.01 13.97 -13.29
C VAL A 101 -11.51 14.04 -13.50
N TYR A 102 -12.12 12.90 -13.81
CA TYR A 102 -13.57 12.79 -13.85
C TYR A 102 -14.10 12.65 -12.43
N TYR A 103 -15.15 13.39 -12.10
CA TYR A 103 -15.81 13.28 -10.81
C TYR A 103 -17.32 13.30 -10.96
N GLU A 104 -18.01 12.73 -9.99
CA GLU A 104 -19.46 12.78 -9.87
C GLU A 104 -19.85 13.10 -8.43
N TRP A 105 -21.02 13.72 -8.28
CA TRP A 105 -21.61 13.98 -6.99
C TRP A 105 -22.54 12.85 -6.57
N ASP A 106 -22.51 12.52 -5.27
CA ASP A 106 -23.63 11.81 -4.66
C ASP A 106 -24.91 12.64 -4.79
N ALA A 107 -26.04 11.95 -4.98
CA ALA A 107 -27.35 12.57 -5.16
C ALA A 107 -27.74 13.48 -3.97
N ASN A 108 -27.22 13.20 -2.78
CA ASN A 108 -27.52 13.91 -1.54
C ASN A 108 -26.36 14.82 -1.07
N ILE A 109 -25.41 15.16 -1.95
CA ILE A 109 -24.29 16.03 -1.57
C ILE A 109 -24.79 17.35 -0.96
N ALA A 110 -24.30 17.70 0.23
CA ALA A 110 -24.69 18.97 0.84
C ALA A 110 -24.08 20.16 0.09
N ALA A 111 -24.82 21.27 0.05
CA ALA A 111 -24.44 22.45 -0.73
C ALA A 111 -23.08 23.04 -0.32
N HIS A 112 -22.79 23.06 0.99
CA HIS A 112 -21.50 23.55 1.49
C HIS A 112 -20.36 22.57 1.21
N THR A 113 -20.58 21.25 1.35
CA THR A 113 -19.60 20.23 0.98
C THR A 113 -19.23 20.35 -0.49
N LYS A 114 -20.23 20.49 -1.37
CA LYS A 114 -20.04 20.72 -2.80
C LYS A 114 -19.24 22.01 -3.07
N SER A 115 -19.58 23.10 -2.39
CA SER A 115 -18.85 24.37 -2.49
C SER A 115 -17.38 24.24 -2.07
N ASN A 116 -17.09 23.53 -0.99
CA ASN A 116 -15.72 23.31 -0.51
C ASN A 116 -14.90 22.45 -1.48
N ALA A 117 -15.51 21.38 -2.02
CA ALA A 117 -14.87 20.53 -3.03
C ALA A 117 -14.56 21.30 -4.32
N LEU A 118 -15.49 22.12 -4.82
CA LEU A 118 -15.25 22.94 -6.01
C LEU A 118 -14.12 23.96 -5.80
N GLN A 119 -14.06 24.62 -4.63
CA GLN A 119 -12.94 25.51 -4.30
C GLN A 119 -11.60 24.77 -4.24
N ALA A 120 -11.59 23.56 -3.68
CA ALA A 120 -10.40 22.72 -3.64
C ALA A 120 -9.95 22.29 -5.05
N MET A 121 -10.87 21.92 -5.93
CA MET A 121 -10.59 21.62 -7.33
C MET A 121 -9.98 22.82 -8.05
N GLU A 122 -10.48 24.03 -7.80
CA GLU A 122 -9.94 25.27 -8.37
C GLU A 122 -8.49 25.52 -7.92
N GLU A 123 -8.16 25.31 -6.63
CA GLU A 123 -6.78 25.43 -6.14
C GLU A 123 -5.83 24.45 -6.84
N TRP A 124 -6.26 23.20 -7.02
CA TRP A 124 -5.49 22.18 -7.74
C TRP A 124 -5.36 22.50 -9.23
N HIS A 125 -6.41 23.02 -9.86
CA HIS A 125 -6.37 23.51 -11.23
C HIS A 125 -5.35 24.65 -11.39
N ALA A 126 -5.46 25.69 -10.55
CA ALA A 126 -4.63 26.89 -10.62
C ALA A 126 -3.14 26.62 -10.38
N ARG A 127 -2.81 25.64 -9.53
CA ARG A 127 -1.43 25.37 -9.11
C ARG A 127 -0.76 24.24 -9.89
N CYS A 128 -1.53 23.26 -10.34
CA CYS A 128 -1.01 22.04 -10.95
C CYS A 128 -1.49 21.81 -12.39
N GLY A 129 -2.42 22.63 -12.90
CA GLY A 129 -2.94 22.50 -14.27
C GLY A 129 -3.87 21.31 -14.48
N LEU A 130 -4.41 20.74 -13.40
CA LEU A 130 -5.37 19.63 -13.46
C LEU A 130 -6.72 20.10 -14.00
N VAL A 131 -7.41 19.22 -14.73
CA VAL A 131 -8.74 19.51 -15.28
C VAL A 131 -9.75 18.61 -14.61
N PHE A 132 -10.77 19.20 -13.98
CA PHE A 132 -11.86 18.47 -13.35
C PHE A 132 -13.09 18.50 -14.26
N ILE A 133 -13.68 17.33 -14.53
CA ILE A 133 -14.85 17.18 -15.41
C ILE A 133 -15.98 16.51 -14.63
N ASP A 134 -17.10 17.24 -14.48
CA ASP A 134 -18.32 16.71 -13.89
C ASP A 134 -18.99 15.71 -14.84
N VAL A 135 -19.09 14.46 -14.41
CA VAL A 135 -19.75 13.36 -15.13
C VAL A 135 -20.92 12.81 -14.33
N THR A 136 -21.51 13.62 -13.45
CA THR A 136 -22.65 13.21 -12.62
C THR A 136 -23.79 12.69 -13.49
N GLY A 137 -24.16 11.42 -13.26
CA GLY A 137 -25.20 10.73 -14.03
C GLY A 137 -24.72 10.07 -15.32
N ASP A 138 -23.45 10.20 -15.68
CA ASP A 138 -22.83 9.55 -16.84
C ASP A 138 -21.87 8.43 -16.40
N SER A 139 -22.34 7.20 -16.51
CA SER A 139 -21.56 6.00 -16.15
C SER A 139 -20.60 5.54 -17.25
N SER A 140 -20.51 6.24 -18.40
CA SER A 140 -19.58 5.90 -19.48
C SER A 140 -18.11 6.18 -19.14
N TYR A 141 -17.85 6.95 -18.08
CA TYR A 141 -16.52 7.24 -17.55
C TYR A 141 -16.17 6.21 -16.45
N PRO A 142 -15.39 5.17 -16.75
CA PRO A 142 -15.15 4.07 -15.82
C PRO A 142 -14.33 4.52 -14.61
N ASN A 143 -13.31 5.36 -14.83
CA ASN A 143 -12.46 5.92 -13.78
C ASN A 143 -12.99 7.31 -13.40
N ARG A 144 -13.53 7.43 -12.19
CA ARG A 144 -14.04 8.71 -11.67
C ARG A 144 -14.10 8.71 -10.15
N ILE A 145 -14.04 9.89 -9.57
CA ILE A 145 -14.21 10.11 -8.13
C ILE A 145 -15.69 10.35 -7.83
N HIS A 146 -16.29 9.51 -6.99
CA HIS A 146 -17.62 9.73 -6.42
C HIS A 146 -17.49 10.47 -5.08
N ILE A 147 -17.88 11.74 -5.06
CA ILE A 147 -17.77 12.62 -3.88
C ILE A 147 -19.10 12.60 -3.13
N TYR A 148 -19.06 12.20 -1.86
CA TYR A 148 -20.26 12.04 -1.04
C TYR A 148 -20.07 12.60 0.38
N ASN A 149 -21.20 12.85 1.05
CA ASN A 149 -21.23 13.18 2.47
C ASN A 149 -20.99 11.89 3.28
N GLY A 150 -19.79 11.70 3.80
CA GLY A 150 -19.45 10.52 4.59
C GLY A 150 -19.13 10.84 6.05
N ASP A 151 -18.89 9.77 6.82
CA ASP A 151 -18.45 9.88 8.20
C ASP A 151 -16.92 10.03 8.24
N GLY A 152 -16.47 11.28 8.38
CA GLY A 152 -15.05 11.64 8.35
C GLY A 152 -14.58 12.14 6.99
N ASN A 153 -13.26 12.29 6.87
CA ASN A 153 -12.60 12.72 5.63
C ASN A 153 -11.60 11.63 5.24
N HIS A 154 -11.76 11.09 4.04
CA HIS A 154 -10.83 10.10 3.53
C HIS A 154 -10.92 9.94 2.02
N SER A 155 -9.82 9.50 1.42
CA SER A 155 -9.75 9.14 0.01
C SER A 155 -8.76 8.01 -0.25
N GLN A 156 -8.86 7.43 -1.43
CA GLN A 156 -7.85 6.53 -1.98
C GLN A 156 -6.71 7.33 -2.61
N ILE A 157 -5.52 6.75 -2.70
CA ILE A 157 -4.38 7.43 -3.33
C ILE A 157 -4.41 7.28 -4.86
N GLY A 158 -4.39 8.40 -5.58
CA GLY A 158 -4.33 8.42 -7.04
C GLY A 158 -5.56 7.82 -7.73
N MET A 159 -5.42 7.51 -9.02
CA MET A 159 -6.43 6.82 -9.82
C MET A 159 -6.33 5.31 -9.58
N VAL A 160 -7.18 4.76 -8.70
CA VAL A 160 -7.17 3.33 -8.36
C VAL A 160 -7.82 2.43 -9.42
N GLY A 161 -8.55 3.05 -10.36
CA GLY A 161 -9.35 2.39 -11.38
C GLY A 161 -10.81 2.18 -10.93
N GLY A 162 -11.73 2.26 -11.89
CA GLY A 162 -13.16 2.22 -11.60
C GLY A 162 -13.66 3.48 -10.89
N ARG A 163 -14.90 3.41 -10.40
CA ARG A 163 -15.49 4.46 -9.56
C ARG A 163 -14.89 4.35 -8.16
N GLN A 164 -14.21 5.39 -7.70
CA GLN A 164 -13.55 5.45 -6.40
C GLN A 164 -14.22 6.50 -5.50
N ASN A 165 -14.39 6.22 -4.21
CA ASN A 165 -15.14 7.08 -3.31
C ASN A 165 -14.21 8.10 -2.62
N LEU A 166 -14.67 9.34 -2.50
CA LEU A 166 -14.04 10.39 -1.69
C LEU A 166 -15.05 10.91 -0.69
N SER A 167 -14.75 10.69 0.58
CA SER A 167 -15.62 11.05 1.71
C SER A 167 -15.24 12.43 2.20
N LEU A 168 -16.23 13.32 2.26
CA LEU A 168 -16.10 14.59 2.97
C LEU A 168 -17.19 14.66 4.02
N SER A 169 -16.79 14.88 5.28
CA SER A 169 -17.75 15.03 6.37
C SER A 169 -18.56 16.30 6.19
N GLU A 170 -19.88 16.17 6.25
CA GLU A 170 -20.79 17.31 6.13
C GLU A 170 -20.49 18.39 7.19
N ASN A 171 -20.33 17.99 8.45
CA ASN A 171 -20.19 18.95 9.55
C ASN A 171 -18.74 19.17 10.00
N GLY A 172 -17.79 18.41 9.45
CA GLY A 172 -16.38 18.40 9.87
C GLY A 172 -15.38 18.91 8.84
N SER A 173 -15.84 19.33 7.65
CA SER A 173 -14.94 19.56 6.52
C SER A 173 -15.05 20.97 5.97
N GLY A 174 -13.92 21.67 5.98
CA GLY A 174 -13.76 22.95 5.28
C GLY A 174 -13.08 22.78 3.92
N VAL A 175 -12.79 23.90 3.26
CA VAL A 175 -12.00 23.92 2.01
C VAL A 175 -10.65 23.22 2.19
N GLY A 176 -9.96 23.44 3.33
CA GLY A 176 -8.68 22.79 3.61
C GLY A 176 -8.77 21.25 3.68
N SER A 177 -9.83 20.72 4.27
CA SER A 177 -10.10 19.28 4.29
C SER A 177 -10.34 18.76 2.88
N ALA A 178 -11.16 19.45 2.08
CA ALA A 178 -11.41 19.06 0.69
C ALA A 178 -10.14 19.11 -0.17
N ILE A 179 -9.28 20.12 0.03
CA ILE A 179 -7.96 20.21 -0.64
C ILE A 179 -7.11 18.99 -0.31
N HIS A 180 -7.07 18.60 0.96
CA HIS A 180 -6.29 17.47 1.45
C HIS A 180 -6.79 16.14 0.88
N GLU A 181 -8.10 15.87 0.96
CA GLU A 181 -8.68 14.61 0.45
C GLU A 181 -8.62 14.50 -1.07
N ILE A 182 -8.88 15.59 -1.79
CA ILE A 182 -8.67 15.62 -3.25
C ILE A 182 -7.18 15.43 -3.55
N GLY A 183 -6.29 15.97 -2.73
CA GLY A 183 -4.85 15.75 -2.84
C GLY A 183 -4.48 14.28 -2.83
N HIS A 184 -5.00 13.50 -1.88
CA HIS A 184 -4.83 12.04 -1.86
C HIS A 184 -5.27 11.40 -3.17
N ALA A 185 -6.47 11.74 -3.66
CA ALA A 185 -7.00 11.19 -4.91
C ALA A 185 -6.19 11.56 -6.16
N LEU A 186 -5.38 12.62 -6.12
CA LEU A 186 -4.58 13.09 -7.25
C LEU A 186 -3.18 12.48 -7.28
N ILE A 187 -2.45 12.59 -6.16
CA ILE A 187 -1.06 12.20 -6.03
C ILE A 187 -0.75 11.80 -4.58
N GLY A 188 -0.06 10.67 -4.41
CA GLY A 188 0.34 10.17 -3.08
C GLY A 188 1.24 11.15 -2.33
N GLN A 189 0.73 11.61 -1.19
CA GLN A 189 1.19 12.70 -0.31
C GLN A 189 0.62 14.08 -0.65
N THR A 190 -0.26 14.50 0.25
CA THR A 190 -0.55 15.88 0.64
C THR A 190 0.43 16.88 0.03
N ALA A 191 -0.02 17.62 -0.98
CA ALA A 191 0.51 18.96 -1.16
C ALA A 191 0.07 19.75 0.06
N GLN A 192 0.86 19.72 1.14
CA GLN A 192 0.80 20.78 2.12
C GLN A 192 1.24 22.05 1.39
N PHE A 193 0.24 22.81 0.93
CA PHE A 193 0.45 24.16 0.44
C PHE A 193 1.09 24.94 1.60
N ARG A 194 2.40 25.19 1.47
CA ARG A 194 3.12 26.15 2.30
C ARG A 194 2.76 27.57 1.90
#